data_AF-A0AB39QVK9-F1
#
_entry.id   AF-A0AB39QVK9-F1
#
_cell.length_a   1.000
_cell.length_b   1.000
_cell.length_c   1.000
_cell.angle_alpha   90.00
_cell.angle_beta   90.00
_cell.angle_gamma   90.00
#
_symmetry.space_group_name_H-M   'P 1'
#
loop_
_entity.id
_entity.type
_entity.pdbx_description
1 polymer ?
#
loop_
_entity_poly.entity_id
_entity_poly.type
_entity_poly.pdbx_seq_one_letter_code
_entity_poly.pdbx_strand_id
1 'polypeptide(L)'
;MLIPAGGPAGTREITGRHRLDGTSAAVHLLPVTRRGEEVNPNDLSQDGQRDLEGFLRPARRGFIVGVEERRGDLDLYVHEAASARRSGRPGPQSAGTLSIPSAYLLDDLTYGIVWALTQLDDGLLADDQVLDSEWHLISTYLSLPRSAPSQLLVDLTAAGSSWMGSAFCAQHIQQELANATEVPTFWTREQSGEEAAP
;
A
#
# COMPACT_ATOMS: atom_id res chain seq x y z
N MET A 1 27.38 0.94 15.19
CA MET A 1 27.08 -0.21 16.07
C MET A 1 26.60 -1.27 15.11
N LEU A 2 27.45 -2.23 14.73
CA LEU A 2 27.19 -3.15 13.61
C LEU A 2 25.88 -3.91 13.85
N ILE A 3 24.83 -3.54 13.12
CA ILE A 3 23.60 -4.34 13.03
C ILE A 3 24.01 -5.66 12.35
N PRO A 4 23.84 -6.83 13.02
CA PRO A 4 24.20 -8.10 12.43
C PRO A 4 23.42 -8.33 11.13
N ALA A 5 24.08 -8.96 10.16
CA ALA A 5 23.44 -9.31 8.90
C ALA A 5 22.32 -10.31 9.12
N GLY A 6 21.10 -9.93 8.73
CA GLY A 6 19.87 -10.70 8.98
C GLY A 6 19.29 -10.37 10.36
N GLY A 7 18.50 -9.31 10.45
CA GLY A 7 17.68 -9.06 11.64
C GLY A 7 16.44 -9.97 11.64
N PRO A 8 15.91 -10.37 12.82
CA PRO A 8 14.74 -11.23 12.89
C PRO A 8 13.54 -10.57 12.22
N ALA A 9 12.76 -11.36 11.47
CA ALA A 9 11.45 -10.95 11.02
C ALA A 9 10.60 -10.59 12.24
N GLY A 10 10.14 -9.35 12.32
CA GLY A 10 9.27 -8.85 13.39
C GLY A 10 7.97 -8.30 12.84
N THR A 11 6.94 -8.19 13.66
CA THR A 11 5.71 -7.48 13.29
C THR A 11 5.83 -6.03 13.73
N ARG A 12 5.49 -5.10 12.83
CA ARG A 12 5.41 -3.66 13.12
C ARG A 12 3.97 -3.21 13.04
N GLU A 13 3.53 -2.54 14.10
CA GLU A 13 2.24 -1.87 14.14
C GLU A 13 2.30 -0.56 13.34
N ILE A 14 1.29 -0.32 12.53
CA ILE A 14 1.12 0.84 11.69
C ILE A 14 -0.14 1.54 12.18
N THR A 15 0.04 2.68 12.84
CA THR A 15 -1.07 3.38 13.50
C THR A 15 -2.02 4.02 12.49
N GLY A 16 -3.31 3.94 12.78
CA GLY A 16 -4.42 4.53 12.00
C GLY A 16 -4.47 6.06 11.91
N ARG A 17 -3.79 6.74 12.83
CA ARG A 17 -3.77 8.22 12.96
C ARG A 17 -5.15 8.88 12.83
N HIS A 18 -6.17 8.28 13.46
CA HIS A 18 -7.57 8.74 13.50
C HIS A 18 -8.29 8.84 12.15
N ARG A 19 -7.68 8.36 11.06
CA ARG A 19 -8.28 8.33 9.71
C ARG A 19 -8.59 6.93 9.24
N LEU A 20 -7.78 5.97 9.65
CA LEU A 20 -7.90 4.54 9.35
C LEU A 20 -7.81 3.77 10.66
N ASP A 21 -8.12 2.48 10.64
CA ASP A 21 -8.23 1.67 11.86
C ASP A 21 -6.87 1.21 12.42
N GLY A 22 -5.82 1.25 11.61
CA GLY A 22 -4.52 0.70 11.97
C GLY A 22 -4.36 -0.74 11.50
N THR A 23 -3.12 -1.15 11.29
CA THR A 23 -2.79 -2.51 10.84
C THR A 23 -1.42 -2.90 11.37
N SER A 24 -0.97 -4.11 11.04
CA SER A 24 0.37 -4.56 11.31
C SER A 24 0.97 -5.26 10.09
N ALA A 25 2.26 -5.04 9.85
CA ALA A 25 2.99 -5.66 8.77
C ALA A 25 4.22 -6.40 9.31
N ALA A 26 4.50 -7.56 8.72
CA ALA A 26 5.78 -8.23 8.99
C ALA A 26 6.91 -7.44 8.33
N VAL A 27 8.04 -7.31 9.01
CA VAL A 27 9.21 -6.56 8.55
C VAL A 27 10.45 -7.42 8.73
N HIS A 28 11.27 -7.52 7.69
CA HIS A 28 12.57 -8.18 7.71
C HIS A 28 13.68 -7.16 7.42
N LEU A 29 14.64 -7.01 8.33
CA LEU A 29 15.72 -6.04 8.22
C LEU A 29 16.95 -6.67 7.55
N LEU A 30 17.47 -6.01 6.52
CA LEU A 30 18.68 -6.43 5.82
C LEU A 30 19.70 -5.30 5.80
N PRO A 31 20.99 -5.55 6.12
CA PRO A 31 22.02 -4.57 5.83
C PRO A 31 22.20 -4.47 4.32
N VAL A 32 22.24 -3.26 3.80
CA VAL A 32 22.39 -3.00 2.37
C VAL A 32 23.47 -1.96 2.10
N THR A 33 23.98 -1.97 0.88
CA THR A 33 24.85 -0.91 0.35
C THR A 33 24.27 -0.40 -0.95
N ARG A 34 24.13 0.92 -1.06
CA ARG A 34 23.74 1.58 -2.30
C ARG A 34 24.90 1.57 -3.30
N ARG A 35 24.62 1.11 -4.52
CA ARG A 35 25.53 1.12 -5.66
C ARG A 35 24.81 1.78 -6.85
N GLY A 36 24.94 3.09 -6.96
CA GLY A 36 24.26 3.88 -7.99
C GLY A 36 22.75 3.93 -7.76
N GLU A 37 21.99 3.39 -8.71
CA GLU A 37 20.52 3.36 -8.67
C GLU A 37 19.96 2.14 -7.93
N GLU A 38 20.79 1.17 -7.59
CA GLU A 38 20.39 -0.05 -6.89
C GLU A 38 20.95 -0.11 -5.48
N VAL A 39 20.21 -0.77 -4.61
CA VAL A 39 20.53 -1.01 -3.21
C VAL A 39 20.53 -2.51 -3.02
N ASN A 40 21.71 -3.06 -2.76
CA ASN A 40 21.93 -4.49 -2.72
C ASN A 40 22.20 -4.93 -1.28
N PRO A 41 21.64 -6.07 -0.82
CA PRO A 41 22.03 -6.71 0.41
C PRO A 41 23.54 -6.93 0.44
N ASN A 42 24.13 -6.66 1.59
CA ASN A 42 25.51 -7.09 1.85
C ASN A 42 25.56 -8.62 1.87
N ASP A 43 26.76 -9.21 1.72
CA ASP A 43 26.95 -10.65 1.73
C ASP A 43 26.27 -11.28 2.97
N LEU A 44 25.12 -11.93 2.73
CA LEU A 44 24.34 -12.57 3.77
C LEU A 44 25.02 -13.86 4.18
N SER A 45 24.99 -14.17 5.48
CA SER A 45 25.37 -15.49 5.96
C SER A 45 24.40 -16.54 5.40
N GLN A 46 24.79 -17.82 5.41
CA GLN A 46 23.90 -18.91 5.00
C GLN A 46 22.60 -18.94 5.83
N ASP A 47 22.68 -18.60 7.12
CA ASP A 47 21.51 -18.51 7.99
C ASP A 47 20.64 -17.30 7.62
N GLY A 48 21.23 -16.12 7.36
CA GLY A 48 20.51 -14.94 6.90
C GLY A 48 19.82 -15.15 5.55
N GLN A 49 20.44 -15.92 4.65
CA GLN A 49 19.84 -16.32 3.38
C GLN A 49 18.61 -17.22 3.60
N ARG A 50 18.70 -18.20 4.50
CA ARG A 50 17.56 -19.08 4.84
C ARG A 50 16.42 -18.32 5.50
N ASP A 51 16.74 -17.35 6.35
CA ASP A 51 15.73 -16.51 7.01
C ASP A 51 15.01 -15.61 5.99
N LEU A 52 15.74 -15.02 5.04
CA LEU A 52 15.17 -14.25 3.95
C LEU A 52 14.27 -15.11 3.06
N GLU A 53 14.73 -16.31 2.67
CA GLU A 53 13.91 -17.26 1.91
C GLU A 53 12.66 -17.70 2.68
N GLY A 54 12.77 -17.89 3.99
CA GLY A 54 11.66 -18.17 4.90
C GLY A 54 10.64 -17.02 4.95
N PHE A 55 11.12 -15.78 5.01
CA PHE A 55 10.29 -14.58 5.01
C PHE A 55 9.57 -14.38 3.67
N LEU A 56 10.24 -14.67 2.56
CA LEU A 56 9.71 -14.54 1.21
C LEU A 56 8.70 -15.64 0.83
N ARG A 57 8.38 -16.60 1.70
CA ARG A 57 7.38 -17.65 1.39
C ARG A 57 6.01 -17.07 1.03
N PRO A 58 5.29 -17.63 0.02
CA PRO A 58 3.93 -17.22 -0.32
C PRO A 58 3.01 -17.27 0.92
N ALA A 59 2.09 -16.32 1.04
CA ALA A 59 1.16 -16.07 2.16
C ALA A 59 1.60 -15.07 3.25
N ARG A 60 2.83 -14.52 3.22
CA ARG A 60 3.20 -13.39 4.09
C ARG A 60 3.10 -12.07 3.34
N ARG A 61 2.26 -11.15 3.85
CA ARG A 61 2.32 -9.71 3.58
C ARG A 61 3.39 -9.11 4.49
N GLY A 62 4.28 -8.30 3.93
CA GLY A 62 5.37 -7.72 4.69
C GLY A 62 6.39 -7.01 3.83
N PHE A 63 7.30 -6.31 4.51
CA PHE A 63 8.32 -5.46 3.91
C PHE A 63 9.71 -5.98 4.24
N ILE A 64 10.56 -5.99 3.24
CA ILE A 64 12.00 -6.02 3.43
C ILE A 64 12.44 -4.57 3.61
N VAL A 65 13.19 -4.30 4.67
CA VAL A 65 13.75 -2.98 4.94
C VAL A 65 15.26 -3.10 4.87
N GLY A 66 15.82 -2.54 3.80
CA GLY A 66 17.25 -2.32 3.66
C GLY A 66 17.71 -1.21 4.60
N VAL A 67 18.77 -1.46 5.36
CA VAL A 67 19.38 -0.50 6.28
C VAL A 67 20.80 -0.21 5.84
N GLU A 68 21.07 1.05 5.51
CA GLU A 68 22.41 1.54 5.16
C GLU A 68 22.85 2.60 6.19
N GLU A 69 23.91 2.31 6.95
CA GLU A 69 24.50 3.29 7.88
C GLU A 69 25.38 4.30 7.11
N ARG A 70 25.06 5.59 7.21
CA ARG A 70 25.84 6.68 6.60
C ARG A 70 26.26 7.69 7.65
N ARG A 71 27.54 7.68 8.04
CA ARG A 71 28.21 8.68 8.92
C ARG A 71 27.26 9.49 9.84
N GLY A 72 26.59 8.79 10.75
CA GLY A 72 25.72 9.39 11.77
C GLY A 72 24.22 9.39 11.45
N ASP A 73 23.82 8.89 10.29
CA ASP A 73 22.44 8.76 9.83
C ASP A 73 22.15 7.34 9.27
N LEU A 74 20.87 7.03 9.11
CA LEU A 74 20.37 5.74 8.63
C LEU A 74 19.48 5.95 7.39
N ASP A 75 19.95 5.50 6.23
CA ASP A 75 19.10 5.39 5.06
C ASP A 75 18.33 4.06 5.14
N LEU A 76 17.01 4.14 5.11
CA LEU A 76 16.11 2.99 5.09
C LEU A 76 15.52 2.84 3.70
N TYR A 77 15.46 1.63 3.17
CA TYR A 77 14.86 1.35 1.85
C TYR A 77 13.79 0.29 2.00
N VAL A 78 12.57 0.53 1.51
CA VAL A 78 11.44 -0.39 1.69
C VAL A 78 11.14 -1.14 0.40
N HIS A 79 11.04 -2.47 0.50
CA HIS A 79 10.63 -3.30 -0.62
C HIS A 79 9.56 -4.31 -0.19
N GLU A 80 8.46 -4.37 -0.94
CA GLU A 80 7.37 -5.32 -0.65
C GLU A 80 7.83 -6.77 -0.90
N ALA A 81 7.59 -7.66 0.05
CA ALA A 81 8.00 -9.07 -0.05
C ALA A 81 7.37 -9.78 -1.27
N ALA A 82 6.15 -9.42 -1.66
CA ALA A 82 5.51 -10.00 -2.83
C ALA A 82 6.17 -9.54 -4.13
N SER A 83 6.55 -8.26 -4.23
CA SER A 83 7.35 -7.73 -5.33
C SER A 83 8.73 -8.38 -5.40
N ALA A 84 9.43 -8.48 -4.25
CA ALA A 84 10.73 -9.13 -4.12
C ALA A 84 10.75 -10.57 -4.64
N ARG A 85 9.71 -11.35 -4.30
CA ARG A 85 9.50 -12.72 -4.82
C ARG A 85 9.43 -12.76 -6.35
N ARG A 86 8.69 -11.81 -6.95
CA ARG A 86 8.47 -11.76 -8.41
C ARG A 86 9.77 -11.42 -9.13
N SER A 87 10.54 -10.48 -8.59
CA SER A 87 11.84 -10.07 -9.14
C SER A 87 12.92 -11.14 -8.99
N GLY A 88 12.82 -12.02 -7.98
CA GLY A 88 13.79 -13.10 -7.71
C GLY A 88 13.58 -14.41 -8.50
N ARG A 89 12.65 -14.47 -9.47
CA ARG A 89 12.44 -15.68 -10.29
C ARG A 89 13.60 -15.88 -11.29
N PRO A 90 14.24 -17.07 -11.33
CA PRO A 90 15.49 -17.27 -12.06
C PRO A 90 15.31 -17.34 -13.58
N GLY A 91 16.04 -16.48 -14.30
CA GLY A 91 16.58 -16.79 -15.63
C GLY A 91 17.95 -17.47 -15.49
N PRO A 92 18.47 -18.15 -16.53
CA PRO A 92 19.65 -19.05 -16.45
C PRO A 92 20.99 -18.38 -16.07
N GLN A 93 21.00 -17.07 -15.76
CA GLN A 93 22.19 -16.32 -15.34
C GLN A 93 21.99 -15.48 -14.07
N SER A 94 20.83 -15.57 -13.39
CA SER A 94 20.54 -14.74 -12.23
C SER A 94 20.48 -15.60 -10.97
N ALA A 95 21.61 -15.75 -10.31
CA ALA A 95 21.66 -16.19 -8.93
C ALA A 95 20.97 -15.13 -8.06
N GLY A 96 19.66 -15.30 -7.83
CA GLY A 96 18.84 -14.93 -6.67
C GLY A 96 19.23 -13.73 -5.81
N THR A 97 19.72 -12.64 -6.40
CA THR A 97 20.15 -11.45 -5.66
C THR A 97 18.98 -10.48 -5.61
N LEU A 98 18.40 -10.33 -4.42
CA LEU A 98 17.42 -9.29 -4.13
C LEU A 98 18.09 -7.93 -4.40
N SER A 99 17.54 -7.13 -5.33
CA SER A 99 17.97 -5.74 -5.56
C SER A 99 16.80 -4.81 -5.29
N ILE A 100 17.03 -3.76 -4.50
CA ILE A 100 16.04 -2.76 -4.13
C ILE A 100 16.37 -1.47 -4.90
N PRO A 101 15.45 -0.88 -5.67
CA PRO A 101 15.70 0.42 -6.29
C PRO A 101 15.99 1.50 -5.25
N SER A 102 17.02 2.32 -5.46
CA SER A 102 17.36 3.44 -4.57
C SER A 102 16.27 4.50 -4.47
N ALA A 103 15.35 4.55 -5.44
CA ALA A 103 14.14 5.35 -5.38
C ALA A 103 13.16 4.90 -4.29
N TYR A 104 13.35 3.72 -3.70
CA TYR A 104 12.53 3.21 -2.59
C TYR A 104 13.09 3.59 -1.22
N LEU A 105 13.86 4.68 -1.17
CA LEU A 105 14.26 5.32 0.08
C LEU A 105 13.00 5.67 0.88
N LEU A 106 12.98 5.30 2.15
CA LEU A 106 11.88 5.54 3.07
C LEU A 106 11.96 6.96 3.63
N ASP A 107 11.68 7.93 2.76
CA ASP A 107 11.40 9.31 3.15
C ASP A 107 9.94 9.49 3.59
N ASP A 108 9.55 10.69 4.00
CA ASP A 108 8.20 10.99 4.48
C ASP A 108 7.11 10.70 3.43
N LEU A 109 7.42 10.92 2.14
CA LEU A 109 6.49 10.66 1.04
C LEU A 109 6.30 9.15 0.85
N THR A 110 7.39 8.41 0.74
CA THR A 110 7.39 6.96 0.56
C THR A 110 6.75 6.28 1.77
N TYR A 111 7.03 6.77 2.98
CA TYR A 111 6.34 6.34 4.19
C TYR A 111 4.84 6.60 4.10
N GLY A 112 4.42 7.80 3.69
CA GLY A 112 3.00 8.14 3.52
C GLY A 112 2.28 7.22 2.52
N ILE A 113 2.93 6.91 1.40
CA ILE A 113 2.40 5.99 0.38
C ILE A 113 2.29 4.56 0.94
N VAL A 114 3.36 4.04 1.53
CA VAL A 114 3.36 2.69 2.12
C VAL A 114 2.33 2.58 3.23
N TRP A 115 2.25 3.60 4.11
CA TRP A 115 1.25 3.70 5.16
C TRP A 115 -0.16 3.63 4.58
N ALA A 116 -0.49 4.49 3.62
CA ALA A 116 -1.83 4.55 3.04
C ALA A 116 -2.21 3.24 2.34
N LEU A 117 -1.32 2.69 1.52
CA LEU A 117 -1.59 1.47 0.75
C LEU A 117 -1.72 0.24 1.64
N THR A 118 -0.87 0.08 2.66
CA THR A 118 -0.95 -1.09 3.56
C THR A 118 -2.26 -1.08 4.33
N GLN A 119 -2.66 0.09 4.83
CA GLN A 119 -3.90 0.25 5.59
C GLN A 119 -5.14 0.05 4.73
N LEU A 120 -5.11 0.56 3.49
CA LEU A 120 -6.20 0.38 2.53
C LEU A 120 -6.34 -1.09 2.13
N ASP A 121 -5.24 -1.75 1.77
CA ASP A 121 -5.24 -3.15 1.34
C ASP A 121 -5.63 -4.12 2.45
N ASP A 122 -5.25 -3.84 3.71
CA ASP A 122 -5.68 -4.66 4.85
C ASP A 122 -7.13 -4.38 5.25
N GLY A 123 -7.57 -3.12 5.24
CA GLY A 123 -8.95 -2.78 5.55
C GLY A 123 -9.95 -3.32 4.51
N LEU A 124 -9.62 -3.20 3.22
CA LEU A 124 -10.42 -3.80 2.15
C LEU A 124 -10.45 -5.33 2.24
N LEU A 125 -9.32 -5.96 2.59
CA LEU A 125 -9.28 -7.41 2.78
C LEU A 125 -10.13 -7.85 3.99
N ALA A 126 -10.15 -7.05 5.07
CA ALA A 126 -11.00 -7.33 6.23
C ALA A 126 -12.49 -7.25 5.90
N ASP A 127 -12.86 -6.33 5.00
CA ASP A 127 -14.24 -6.09 4.58
C ASP A 127 -14.66 -6.87 3.33
N ASP A 128 -13.79 -7.67 2.71
CA ASP A 128 -13.98 -8.26 1.37
C ASP A 128 -15.35 -8.92 1.18
N GLN A 129 -15.74 -9.80 2.11
CA GLN A 129 -17.03 -10.49 2.04
C GLN A 129 -18.22 -9.53 2.19
N VAL A 130 -18.09 -8.52 3.04
CA VAL A 130 -19.16 -7.55 3.29
C VAL A 130 -19.30 -6.64 2.06
N LEU A 131 -18.18 -6.14 1.52
CA LEU A 131 -18.15 -5.35 0.29
C LEU A 131 -18.75 -6.10 -0.90
N ASP A 132 -18.43 -7.39 -1.07
CA ASP A 132 -19.01 -8.23 -2.13
C ASP A 132 -20.54 -8.35 -2.00
N SER A 133 -21.04 -8.57 -0.77
CA SER A 133 -22.48 -8.69 -0.51
C SER A 133 -23.25 -7.37 -0.70
N GLU A 134 -22.64 -6.24 -0.32
CA GLU A 134 -23.25 -4.92 -0.35
C GLU A 134 -23.18 -4.26 -1.73
N TRP A 135 -22.27 -4.72 -2.60
CA TRP A 135 -22.16 -4.24 -3.98
C TRP A 135 -23.47 -4.33 -4.75
N HIS A 136 -24.26 -5.37 -4.49
CA HIS A 136 -25.59 -5.53 -5.09
C HIS A 136 -26.57 -4.43 -4.64
N LEU A 137 -26.50 -3.97 -3.39
CA LEU A 137 -27.35 -2.88 -2.89
C LEU A 137 -26.93 -1.54 -3.49
N ILE A 138 -25.63 -1.29 -3.63
CA ILE A 138 -25.09 -0.09 -4.29
C ILE A 138 -25.64 0.06 -5.71
N SER A 139 -25.66 -1.04 -6.48
CA SER A 139 -26.21 -1.01 -7.85
C SER A 139 -27.68 -0.59 -7.89
N THR A 140 -28.46 -0.96 -6.86
CA THR A 140 -29.86 -0.55 -6.71
C THR A 140 -29.97 0.93 -6.36
N TYR A 141 -29.15 1.43 -5.43
CA TYR A 141 -29.14 2.86 -5.08
C TYR A 141 -28.70 3.76 -6.23
N LEU A 142 -27.75 3.32 -7.07
CA LEU A 142 -27.32 4.07 -8.26
C LEU A 142 -28.44 4.22 -9.29
N SER A 143 -29.41 3.29 -9.33
CA SER A 143 -30.59 3.42 -10.21
C SER A 143 -31.60 4.49 -9.74
N LEU A 144 -31.45 5.00 -8.51
CA LEU A 144 -32.33 6.03 -7.96
C LEU A 144 -31.80 7.43 -8.29
N PRO A 145 -32.65 8.36 -8.78
CA PRO A 145 -32.23 9.69 -9.21
C PRO A 145 -31.77 10.64 -8.08
N ARG A 146 -31.91 10.24 -6.81
CA ARG A 146 -31.32 10.91 -5.64
C ARG A 146 -30.97 9.86 -4.61
N SER A 147 -29.70 9.57 -4.45
CA SER A 147 -29.22 8.61 -3.46
C SER A 147 -28.01 9.23 -2.76
N ALA A 148 -28.24 9.70 -1.54
CA ALA A 148 -27.17 9.88 -0.58
C ALA A 148 -27.01 8.51 0.12
N PRO A 149 -25.93 7.74 -0.14
CA PRO A 149 -25.74 6.43 0.48
C PRO A 149 -25.39 6.52 1.97
N SER A 150 -25.58 7.69 2.59
CA SER A 150 -24.99 8.09 3.88
C SER A 150 -25.44 7.24 5.08
N GLN A 151 -26.23 6.20 4.86
CA GLN A 151 -26.70 5.26 5.87
C GLN A 151 -26.75 3.82 5.35
N LEU A 152 -25.79 3.40 4.51
CA LEU A 152 -25.48 1.97 4.42
C LEU A 152 -25.03 1.54 5.83
N LEU A 153 -25.93 0.86 6.56
CA LEU A 153 -25.80 0.34 7.94
C LEU A 153 -24.83 -0.84 7.98
N VAL A 154 -23.67 -0.66 7.38
CA VAL A 154 -22.69 -1.72 7.19
C VAL A 154 -21.50 -1.41 8.08
N ASP A 155 -21.16 -2.35 8.95
CA ASP A 155 -20.01 -2.27 9.84
C ASP A 155 -18.73 -2.56 9.05
N LEU A 156 -18.32 -1.57 8.24
CA LEU A 156 -17.07 -1.60 7.47
C LEU A 156 -15.96 -0.91 8.25
N THR A 157 -14.73 -1.31 7.98
CA THR A 157 -13.55 -0.50 8.33
C THR A 157 -13.65 0.91 7.74
N ALA A 158 -12.88 1.84 8.29
CA ALA A 158 -12.76 3.19 7.73
C ALA A 158 -12.29 3.17 6.27
N ALA A 159 -11.42 2.21 5.92
CA ALA A 159 -10.96 1.99 4.56
C ALA A 159 -12.09 1.51 3.64
N GLY A 160 -12.84 0.48 4.03
CA GLY A 160 -13.98 -0.04 3.28
C GLY A 160 -15.07 1.00 3.08
N SER A 161 -15.41 1.75 4.15
CA SER A 161 -16.37 2.86 4.09
C SER A 161 -15.95 3.95 3.10
N SER A 162 -14.68 4.39 3.17
CA SER A 162 -14.14 5.42 2.27
C SER A 162 -14.09 4.94 0.82
N TRP A 163 -13.70 3.68 0.60
CA TRP A 163 -13.67 3.07 -0.73
C TRP A 163 -15.08 2.98 -1.33
N MET A 164 -16.05 2.49 -0.56
CA MET A 164 -17.43 2.34 -0.98
C MET A 164 -18.06 3.69 -1.37
N GLY A 165 -17.88 4.73 -0.55
CA GLY A 165 -18.33 6.08 -0.86
C GLY A 165 -17.68 6.64 -2.13
N SER A 166 -16.37 6.44 -2.29
CA SER A 166 -15.63 6.88 -3.48
C SER A 166 -16.08 6.15 -4.75
N ALA A 167 -16.28 4.83 -4.67
CA ALA A 167 -16.75 4.00 -5.78
C ALA A 167 -18.16 4.39 -6.21
N PHE A 168 -19.07 4.62 -5.25
CA PHE A 168 -20.41 5.12 -5.53
C PHE A 168 -20.36 6.47 -6.27
N CYS A 169 -19.62 7.45 -5.74
CA CYS A 169 -19.50 8.77 -6.37
C CYS A 169 -18.93 8.67 -7.79
N ALA A 170 -17.89 7.87 -8.00
CA ALA A 170 -17.29 7.68 -9.32
C ALA A 170 -18.30 7.09 -10.32
N GLN A 171 -19.06 6.07 -9.91
CA GLN A 171 -20.08 5.45 -10.77
C GLN A 171 -21.24 6.38 -11.07
N HIS A 172 -21.71 7.13 -10.06
CA HIS A 172 -22.77 8.11 -10.25
C HIS A 172 -22.35 9.20 -11.26
N ILE A 173 -21.14 9.75 -11.12
CA ILE A 173 -20.57 10.73 -12.06
C ILE A 173 -20.48 10.13 -13.47
N GLN A 174 -20.03 8.88 -13.61
CA GLN A 174 -19.94 8.20 -14.91
C GLN A 174 -21.32 8.00 -15.57
N GLN A 175 -22.35 7.65 -14.80
CA GLN A 175 -23.72 7.46 -15.31
C GLN A 175 -24.34 8.79 -15.77
N GLU A 176 -24.18 9.85 -14.98
CA GLU A 176 -24.68 11.18 -15.34
C GLU A 176 -23.94 11.74 -16.57
N LEU A 177 -22.62 11.56 -16.64
CA LEU A 177 -21.81 11.94 -17.81
C LEU A 177 -22.23 11.20 -19.08
N ALA A 178 -22.62 9.93 -18.98
CA ALA A 178 -23.06 9.15 -20.14
C ALA A 178 -24.35 9.69 -20.76
N ASN A 179 -25.20 10.33 -19.97
CA ASN A 179 -26.47 10.94 -20.40
C ASN A 179 -26.35 12.45 -20.67
N ALA A 180 -25.19 13.05 -20.41
CA ALA A 180 -24.99 14.48 -20.56
C ALA A 180 -24.89 14.85 -22.04
N THR A 181 -25.84 15.66 -22.52
CA THR A 181 -25.79 16.24 -23.87
C THR A 181 -24.92 17.49 -23.96
N GLU A 182 -24.54 18.05 -22.82
CA GLU A 182 -23.62 19.18 -22.68
C GLU A 182 -22.45 18.77 -21.79
N VAL A 183 -21.25 19.31 -22.04
CA VAL A 183 -20.07 19.02 -21.20
C VAL A 183 -20.33 19.54 -19.80
N PRO A 184 -20.42 18.68 -18.77
CA PRO A 184 -20.69 19.15 -17.43
C PRO A 184 -19.55 20.04 -16.94
N THR A 185 -19.90 21.19 -16.38
CA THR A 185 -18.92 22.13 -15.82
C THR A 185 -18.46 21.61 -14.45
N PHE A 186 -17.64 20.56 -14.44
CA PHE A 186 -16.95 20.11 -13.23
C PHE A 186 -15.50 20.55 -13.29
N TRP A 187 -15.04 21.20 -12.21
CA TRP A 187 -13.63 21.60 -11.99
C TRP A 187 -12.93 22.12 -13.26
N THR A 188 -13.34 23.30 -13.71
CA THR A 188 -12.38 24.13 -14.44
C THR A 188 -11.25 24.48 -13.48
N ARG A 189 -10.03 24.64 -14.00
CA ARG A 189 -8.82 25.03 -13.24
C ARG A 189 -9.02 26.27 -12.35
N GLU A 190 -10.08 27.04 -12.60
CA GLU A 190 -10.40 28.30 -11.94
C GLU A 190 -11.26 28.13 -10.67
N GLN A 191 -11.80 26.95 -10.38
CA GLN A 191 -12.57 26.70 -9.14
C GLN A 191 -11.97 25.51 -8.38
N SER A 192 -11.07 25.82 -7.44
CA SER A 192 -10.58 24.83 -6.47
C SER A 192 -11.71 24.44 -5.52
N GLY A 193 -11.72 23.18 -5.08
CA GLY A 193 -12.73 22.64 -4.16
C GLY A 193 -12.77 23.33 -2.77
N GLU A 194 -11.85 24.25 -2.48
CA GLU A 194 -11.84 25.04 -1.25
C GLU A 194 -12.97 26.09 -1.20
N GLU A 195 -13.46 26.57 -2.35
CA GLU A 195 -14.60 27.51 -2.40
C GLU A 195 -15.98 26.82 -2.33
N ALA A 196 -16.01 25.50 -2.50
CA ALA A 196 -17.24 24.71 -2.55
C ALA A 196 -17.69 24.14 -1.17
N ALA A 197 -16.93 24.40 -0.11
CA ALA A 197 -17.28 24.04 1.26
C ALA A 197 -17.76 25.28 2.03
N PRO A 198 -19.00 25.30 2.58
CA PRO A 198 -19.49 26.40 3.42
C PRO A 198 -18.80 26.48 4.79
#